data_AF-A0A6A7KR96-F1
#
_entry.id   AF-A0A6A7KR96-F1
#
_cell.length_a   1.000
_cell.length_b   1.000
_cell.length_c   1.000
_cell.angle_alpha   90.00
_cell.angle_beta   90.00
_cell.angle_gamma   90.00
#
_symmetry.space_group_name_H-M   'P 1'
#
loop_
_entity.id
_entity.type
_entity.pdbx_description
1 polymer ?
#
loop_
_entity_poly.entity_id
_entity_poly.type
_entity_poly.pdbx_seq_one_letter_code
_entity_poly.pdbx_strand_id
1 'polypeptide(L)'
;MALLALAALLALSACGEEEQKPNESNTYNVHLFYGKDVAEHKYLGQVRGISRCKTAVHAEAGRMQLKGNTYKYDCCWVNAGKACFQKHK
;
A
#
# COMPACT_ATOMS: atom_id res chain seq x y z
N MET A 1 -15.82 -30.85 -45.17
CA MET A 1 -14.64 -30.03 -44.87
C MET A 1 -15.10 -28.59 -44.80
N ALA A 2 -15.27 -28.03 -43.60
CA ALA A 2 -15.69 -26.63 -43.46
C ALA A 2 -15.04 -26.03 -42.21
N LEU A 3 -14.06 -25.17 -42.49
CA LEU A 3 -13.71 -23.93 -41.78
C LEU A 3 -13.30 -24.02 -40.30
N LEU A 4 -11.97 -24.14 -40.14
CA LEU A 4 -11.24 -23.50 -39.04
C LEU A 4 -11.52 -21.98 -39.06
N ALA A 5 -11.98 -21.40 -37.95
CA ALA A 5 -11.65 -20.04 -37.51
C ALA A 5 -12.53 -19.63 -36.31
N LEU A 6 -12.13 -19.93 -35.07
CA LEU A 6 -12.61 -19.16 -33.91
C LEU A 6 -11.75 -19.41 -32.66
N ALA A 7 -10.48 -18.99 -32.67
CA ALA A 7 -9.63 -19.05 -31.47
C ALA A 7 -8.71 -17.83 -31.34
N ALA A 8 -9.24 -16.63 -31.59
CA ALA A 8 -8.49 -15.36 -31.52
C ALA A 8 -9.12 -14.36 -30.54
N LEU A 9 -9.57 -14.81 -29.36
CA LEU A 9 -10.23 -13.95 -28.35
C LEU A 9 -9.58 -13.95 -26.96
N LEU A 10 -8.38 -14.50 -26.79
CA LEU A 10 -7.72 -14.56 -25.47
C LEU A 10 -6.62 -13.50 -25.22
N ALA A 11 -6.45 -12.52 -26.11
CA ALA A 11 -5.33 -11.56 -26.02
C ALA A 11 -5.69 -10.18 -25.40
N LEU A 12 -6.70 -10.08 -24.52
CA LEU A 12 -7.10 -8.79 -23.90
C LEU A 12 -7.22 -8.82 -22.37
N SER A 13 -6.44 -9.64 -21.66
CA SER A 13 -6.40 -9.59 -20.19
C SER A 13 -4.98 -9.52 -19.62
N ALA A 14 -4.22 -8.49 -19.99
CA ALA A 14 -2.99 -8.14 -19.28
C ALA A 14 -2.57 -6.68 -19.46
N CYS A 15 -3.49 -5.71 -19.34
CA CYS A 15 -3.08 -4.38 -18.85
C CYS A 15 -3.03 -4.48 -17.32
N GLY A 16 -2.04 -5.20 -16.81
CA GLY A 16 -1.71 -5.14 -15.39
C GLY A 16 -1.20 -3.73 -15.13
N GLU A 17 -1.91 -2.97 -14.28
CA GLU A 17 -1.37 -1.75 -13.71
C GLU A 17 0.00 -2.10 -13.13
N GLU A 18 1.05 -1.55 -13.71
CA GLU A 18 2.42 -1.80 -13.27
C GLU A 18 2.52 -1.29 -11.83
N GLU A 19 2.59 -2.21 -10.85
CA GLU A 19 2.69 -1.84 -9.44
C GLU A 19 3.97 -1.00 -9.27
N GLN A 20 3.78 0.28 -9.01
CA GLN A 20 4.90 1.19 -8.91
C GLN A 20 5.64 0.87 -7.61
N LYS A 21 6.94 0.56 -7.73
CA LYS A 21 7.74 0.19 -6.57
C LYS A 21 7.82 1.37 -5.59
N PRO A 22 7.68 1.13 -4.28
CA PRO A 22 7.85 2.19 -3.30
C PRO A 22 9.26 2.78 -3.39
N ASN A 23 9.34 4.11 -3.40
CA ASN A 23 10.56 4.89 -3.56
C ASN A 23 10.74 5.89 -2.41
N GLU A 24 11.99 6.23 -2.10
CA GLU A 24 12.39 7.27 -1.14
C GLU A 24 12.06 8.70 -1.59
N SER A 25 11.88 8.94 -2.89
CA SER A 25 11.48 10.24 -3.42
C SER A 25 9.99 10.56 -3.27
N ASN A 26 9.17 9.53 -3.08
CA ASN A 26 7.72 9.63 -2.98
C ASN A 26 7.26 10.15 -1.61
N THR A 27 6.07 10.72 -1.57
CA THR A 27 5.44 11.19 -0.33
C THR A 27 4.37 10.21 0.11
N TYR A 28 4.34 9.84 1.38
CA TYR A 28 3.42 8.85 1.91
C TYR A 28 2.63 9.41 3.09
N ASN A 29 1.33 9.12 3.09
CA ASN A 29 0.49 9.19 4.27
C ASN A 29 0.69 7.93 5.10
N VAL A 30 0.95 8.11 6.40
CA VAL A 30 1.30 7.02 7.31
C VAL A 30 0.10 6.63 8.16
N HIS A 31 -0.34 5.37 8.04
CA HIS A 31 -1.49 4.85 8.76
C HIS A 31 -1.06 3.66 9.63
N LEU A 32 -1.37 3.71 10.92
CA LEU A 32 -1.19 2.62 11.88
C LEU A 32 -2.56 2.07 12.26
N PHE A 33 -2.71 0.75 12.20
CA PHE A 33 -3.93 0.04 12.60
C PHE A 33 -3.62 -0.94 13.74
N TYR A 34 -4.45 -0.99 14.77
CA TYR A 34 -4.17 -1.76 16.00
C TYR A 34 -5.46 -2.12 16.74
N GLY A 35 -5.34 -2.63 17.97
CA GLY A 35 -6.48 -3.02 18.79
C GLY A 35 -7.03 -4.40 18.43
N LYS A 36 -8.21 -4.73 18.97
CA LYS A 36 -8.85 -6.02 18.69
C LYS A 36 -9.15 -6.12 17.20
N ASP A 37 -8.72 -7.23 16.58
CA ASP A 37 -8.87 -7.49 15.15
C ASP A 37 -8.26 -6.41 14.22
N VAL A 38 -7.35 -5.58 14.74
CA VAL A 38 -6.68 -4.50 14.00
C VAL A 38 -7.68 -3.44 13.47
N ALA A 39 -8.76 -3.20 14.23
CA ALA A 39 -9.86 -2.32 13.83
C ALA A 39 -9.64 -0.83 14.16
N GLU A 40 -8.78 -0.51 15.14
CA GLU A 40 -8.47 0.87 15.50
C GLU A 40 -7.51 1.47 14.48
N HIS A 41 -7.68 2.75 14.16
CA HIS A 41 -6.88 3.45 13.14
C HIS A 41 -6.30 4.75 13.70
N LYS A 42 -5.03 5.00 13.42
CA LYS A 42 -4.33 6.25 13.71
C LYS A 42 -3.55 6.72 12.49
N TYR A 43 -3.82 7.96 12.06
CA TYR A 43 -3.01 8.66 11.07
C TYR A 43 -1.81 9.30 11.77
N LEU A 44 -0.60 9.04 11.28
CA LEU A 44 0.66 9.53 11.87
C LEU A 44 1.25 10.73 11.11
N GLY A 45 0.55 11.24 10.12
CA GLY A 45 1.01 12.34 9.28
C GLY A 45 1.56 11.90 7.94
N GLN A 46 2.15 12.85 7.24
CA GLN A 46 2.72 12.69 5.91
C GLN A 46 4.25 12.75 6.00
N VAL A 47 4.95 11.84 5.33
CA VAL A 47 6.42 11.78 5.28
C VAL A 47 6.91 11.62 3.86
N ARG A 48 8.12 12.09 3.58
CA ARG A 48 8.82 11.79 2.33
C ARG A 48 9.71 10.56 2.52
N GLY A 49 9.51 9.55 1.68
CA GLY A 49 10.28 8.32 1.59
C GLY A 49 9.69 7.13 2.35
N ILE A 50 9.79 5.95 1.74
CA ILE A 50 9.21 4.70 2.28
C ILE A 50 9.90 4.28 3.57
N SER A 51 11.22 4.47 3.68
CA SER A 51 11.95 4.18 4.91
C SER A 51 11.44 5.03 6.08
N ARG A 52 11.19 6.32 5.86
CA ARG A 52 10.64 7.22 6.89
C ARG A 52 9.23 6.83 7.30
N CYS A 53 8.41 6.35 6.36
CA CYS A 53 7.08 5.82 6.68
C CYS A 53 7.19 4.63 7.65
N LYS A 54 8.04 3.65 7.34
CA LYS A 54 8.28 2.48 8.21
C LYS A 54 8.81 2.88 9.59
N THR A 55 9.78 3.79 9.63
CA THR A 55 10.32 4.32 10.89
C THR A 55 9.23 4.98 11.73
N ALA A 56 8.36 5.81 11.14
CA ALA A 56 7.30 6.49 11.86
C ALA A 56 6.29 5.50 12.48
N VAL A 57 5.89 4.47 11.72
CA VAL A 57 5.02 3.40 12.22
C VAL A 57 5.65 2.66 13.39
N HIS A 58 6.89 2.19 13.23
CA HIS A 58 7.56 1.40 14.26
C HIS A 58 7.86 2.21 15.52
N ALA A 59 8.20 3.49 15.37
CA ALA A 59 8.39 4.41 16.50
C ALA A 59 7.09 4.57 17.28
N GLU A 60 5.96 4.81 16.60
CA GLU A 60 4.67 4.96 17.26
C GLU A 60 4.18 3.65 17.88
N ALA A 61 4.31 2.53 17.17
CA ALA A 61 3.97 1.20 17.70
C ALA A 61 4.79 0.87 18.96
N GLY A 62 6.08 1.21 18.96
CA GLY A 62 6.96 1.09 20.14
C GLY A 62 6.51 1.99 21.30
N ARG A 63 6.16 3.26 21.03
CA ARG A 63 5.63 4.20 22.03
C ARG A 63 4.33 3.69 22.67
N MET A 64 3.49 3.02 21.88
CA MET A 64 2.25 2.39 22.32
C MET A 64 2.44 0.98 22.88
N GLN A 65 3.67 0.45 22.90
CA GLN A 65 4.01 -0.90 23.35
C GLN A 65 3.24 -2.01 22.62
N LEU A 66 2.92 -1.79 21.34
CA LEU A 66 2.24 -2.77 20.51
C LEU A 66 3.19 -3.92 20.15
N LYS A 67 2.70 -5.16 20.26
CA LYS A 67 3.43 -6.35 19.82
C LYS A 67 3.38 -6.45 18.29
N GLY A 68 4.42 -6.98 17.66
CA GLY A 68 4.55 -7.04 16.19
C GLY A 68 3.37 -7.69 15.46
N ASN A 69 2.65 -8.61 16.10
CA ASN A 69 1.48 -9.29 15.54
C ASN A 69 0.13 -8.62 15.89
N THR A 70 0.14 -7.51 16.62
CA THR A 70 -1.08 -6.81 17.11
C THR A 70 -1.38 -5.53 16.36
N TYR A 71 -0.55 -5.19 15.36
CA TYR A 71 -0.77 -4.01 14.53
C TYR A 71 -0.46 -4.29 13.05
N LYS A 72 -1.01 -3.47 12.18
CA LYS A 72 -0.69 -3.39 10.76
C LYS A 72 -0.44 -1.92 10.40
N TYR A 73 0.13 -1.68 9.25
CA TYR A 73 0.29 -0.33 8.75
C TYR A 73 0.15 -0.26 7.24
N ASP A 74 -0.21 0.92 6.76
CA ASP A 74 -0.20 1.27 5.34
C ASP A 74 0.66 2.54 5.15
N CYS A 75 1.62 2.47 4.24
CA CYS A 75 2.30 3.61 3.63
C CYS A 75 1.57 3.95 2.33
N CYS A 76 0.68 4.94 2.40
CA CYS A 76 -0.17 5.36 1.29
C CYS A 76 0.55 6.39 0.43
N TRP A 77 1.00 6.02 -0.77
CA TRP A 77 1.66 6.96 -1.68
C TRP A 77 0.68 8.06 -2.11
N VAL A 78 1.08 9.30 -1.90
CA VAL A 78 0.35 10.50 -2.34
C VAL A 78 0.81 10.85 -3.75
N ASN A 79 -0.08 10.72 -4.73
CA ASN A 79 0.20 11.05 -6.12
C ASN A 79 -1.07 11.47 -6.86
N ALA A 80 -0.93 12.34 -7.87
CA ALA A 80 -2.01 12.75 -8.78
C ALA A 80 -3.31 13.17 -8.06
N GLY A 81 -3.20 13.92 -6.97
CA GLY A 81 -4.36 14.38 -6.17
C GLY A 81 -5.01 13.31 -5.30
N LYS A 82 -4.53 12.05 -5.32
CA LYS A 82 -5.00 10.98 -4.45
C LYS A 82 -4.16 10.94 -3.17
N ALA A 83 -4.85 10.90 -2.02
CA ALA A 83 -4.22 10.75 -0.71
C ALA A 83 -3.65 9.34 -0.46
N CYS A 84 -4.09 8.35 -1.24
CA CYS A 84 -3.55 6.99 -1.26
C CYS A 84 -3.71 6.42 -2.67
N PHE A 85 -2.77 6.75 -3.55
CA PHE A 85 -2.69 6.21 -4.91
C PHE A 85 -2.36 4.72 -4.88
N GLN A 86 -1.38 4.32 -4.06
CA GLN A 86 -0.99 2.93 -3.85
C GLN A 86 -0.63 2.69 -2.37
N LYS A 87 -0.91 1.50 -1.87
CA LYS A 87 -0.61 1.09 -0.49
C LYS A 87 0.63 0.22 -0.45
N HIS A 88 1.52 0.49 0.49
CA HIS A 88 2.69 -0.34 0.76
C HIS A 88 2.76 -0.75 2.22
N LYS A 89 3.31 -1.95 2.47
CA LYS A 89 3.43 -2.58 3.80
C LYS A 89 4.89 -2.91 4.12
#